data_AF-A0A172RXF4-F1
#
_entry.id   AF-A0A172RXF4-F1
#
_cell.length_a   1.000
_cell.length_b   1.000
_cell.length_c   1.000
_cell.angle_alpha   90.00
_cell.angle_beta   90.00
_cell.angle_gamma   90.00
#
_symmetry.space_group_name_H-M   'P 1'
#
loop_
_entity.id
_entity.type
_entity.pdbx_description
1 polymer ?
#
loop_
_entity_poly.entity_id
_entity_poly.type
_entity_poly.pdbx_seq_one_letter_code
_entity_poly.pdbx_strand_id
1 'polypeptide(L)' 'MTDNKELLIKWAKAAGIRALKTAAQAAVALLPTTAVALGEINWGIVLSTAVVAAITSMLTSVGGIPEVADGESPLIG' A
#
# COMPACT_ATOMS: atom_id res chain seq x y z
N MET A 1 21.57 3.14 -19.76
CA MET A 1 22.03 2.68 -18.44
C MET A 1 21.29 3.54 -17.43
N THR A 2 20.16 3.06 -16.91
CA THR A 2 19.36 3.82 -15.96
C THR A 2 20.11 3.88 -14.63
N ASP A 3 20.33 5.09 -14.11
CA ASP A 3 20.98 5.28 -12.82
C ASP A 3 20.21 4.53 -11.72
N ASN A 4 20.92 3.80 -10.84
CA ASN A 4 20.29 3.06 -9.74
C ASN A 4 19.42 3.99 -8.85
N LYS A 5 19.83 5.26 -8.74
CA LYS A 5 19.06 6.30 -8.05
C LYS A 5 17.68 6.52 -8.69
N GLU A 6 17.57 6.51 -10.01
CA GLU A 6 16.28 6.66 -10.69
C GLU A 6 15.36 5.45 -10.47
N LEU A 7 15.93 4.24 -10.46
CA LEU A 7 15.18 3.01 -10.19
C LEU A 7 14.62 3.01 -8.77
N LEU A 8 15.44 3.42 -7.78
CA LEU A 8 15.00 3.58 -6.40
C LEU A 8 13.85 4.59 -6.26
N ILE A 9 13.94 5.74 -6.95
CA ILE A 9 12.88 6.75 -6.94
C ILE A 9 11.58 6.21 -7.56
N LYS A 10 11.66 5.50 -8.69
CA LYS A 10 10.48 4.90 -9.34
C LYS A 10 9.87 3.81 -8.46
N TRP A 11 10.69 2.95 -7.88
CA TRP A 11 10.26 1.90 -6.96
C TRP A 11 9.57 2.46 -5.72
N ALA A 12 10.16 3.46 -5.07
CA ALA A 12 9.58 4.06 -3.86
C ALA A 12 8.22 4.71 -4.15
N LYS A 13 8.08 5.36 -5.31
CA LYS A 13 6.78 5.90 -5.76
C LYS A 13 5.76 4.80 -5.99
N ALA A 14 6.15 3.72 -6.68
CA ALA A 14 5.25 2.59 -6.93
C ALA A 14 4.82 1.88 -5.63
N ALA A 15 5.77 1.61 -4.72
CA ALA A 15 5.53 1.04 -3.40
C ALA A 15 4.55 1.88 -2.59
N GLY A 16 4.78 3.20 -2.56
CA GLY A 16 3.93 4.16 -1.85
C GLY A 16 2.51 4.20 -2.41
N ILE A 17 2.36 4.22 -3.74
CA ILE A 17 1.04 4.18 -4.39
C ILE A 17 0.32 2.86 -4.05
N ARG A 18 1.02 1.72 -4.06
CA ARG A 18 0.43 0.42 -3.74
C ARG A 18 -0.01 0.35 -2.28
N ALA A 19 0.81 0.85 -1.37
CA ALA A 19 0.48 0.94 0.05
C ALA A 19 -0.76 1.82 0.29
N LEU A 20 -0.85 2.98 -0.36
CA LEU A 20 -2.00 3.86 -0.26
C LEU A 20 -3.28 3.22 -0.80
N LYS A 21 -3.20 2.56 -1.97
CA LYS A 21 -4.33 1.82 -2.55
C LYS A 21 -4.78 0.68 -1.61
N THR A 22 -3.84 -0.06 -1.04
CA THR A 22 -4.12 -1.15 -0.10
C THR A 22 -4.77 -0.62 1.17
N ALA A 23 -4.30 0.51 1.71
CA ALA A 23 -4.90 1.17 2.85
C ALA A 23 -6.36 1.59 2.58
N ALA A 24 -6.61 2.21 1.42
CA ALA A 24 -7.95 2.62 1.00
C ALA A 24 -8.88 1.42 0.82
N GLN A 25 -8.42 0.34 0.19
CA GLN A 25 -9.20 -0.88 0.02
C GLN A 25 -9.52 -1.54 1.36
N ALA A 26 -8.56 -1.61 2.28
CA ALA A 26 -8.76 -2.13 3.63
C ALA A 26 -9.74 -1.28 4.44
N ALA A 27 -9.68 0.05 4.29
CA ALA A 27 -10.64 0.95 4.93
C ALA A 27 -12.06 0.72 4.42
N VAL A 28 -12.24 0.63 3.10
CA VAL A 28 -13.55 0.41 2.47
C VAL A 28 -14.12 -0.96 2.82
N ALA A 29 -13.28 -1.99 2.93
CA ALA A 29 -13.71 -3.36 3.26
C ALA A 29 -14.36 -3.47 4.65
N LEU A 30 -14.06 -2.54 5.56
CA LEU A 30 -14.61 -2.49 6.91
C LEU A 30 -15.88 -1.64 7.01
N LEU A 31 -16.26 -0.92 5.94
CA LEU A 31 -17.50 -0.17 5.91
C LEU A 31 -18.66 -1.16 5.71
N PRO A 32 -19.55 -1.35 6.69
CA PRO A 32 -20.71 -2.20 6.50
C PRO A 32 -21.61 -1.57 5.46
N THR A 33 -21.98 -2.31 4.41
CA THR A 33 -22.89 -1.83 3.37
C THR A 33 -24.29 -1.53 3.91
N THR A 34 -24.62 -2.08 5.08
CA THR A 34 -25.90 -1.88 5.79
C THR A 34 -25.85 -0.77 6.83
N ALA A 35 -24.69 -0.16 7.10
CA ALA A 35 -24.59 0.91 8.08
C ALA A 35 -25.28 2.17 7.52
N VAL A 36 -26.37 2.59 8.16
CA VAL A 36 -27.21 3.70 7.69
C VAL A 36 -26.67 5.05 8.15
N ALA A 37 -25.87 5.05 9.23
CA ALA A 37 -25.27 6.25 9.81
C ALA A 37 -23.76 6.10 10.02
N LEU A 38 -23.00 7.19 9.79
CA LEU A 38 -21.55 7.23 10.03
C LEU A 38 -21.14 6.97 11.49
N GLY A 39 -22.09 7.07 12.43
CA GLY A 39 -21.88 6.79 13.85
C GLY A 39 -21.86 5.30 14.20
N GLU A 40 -22.36 4.42 13.31
CA GLU A 40 -22.29 2.96 13.48
C GLU A 40 -20.92 2.40 13.09
N ILE A 41 -20.08 3.22 12.43
CA ILE A 41 -18.78 2.83 11.92
C ILE A 41 -17.71 3.11 12.98
N ASN A 42 -16.99 2.07 13.38
CA ASN A 42 -15.83 2.24 14.26
C ASN A 42 -14.61 2.74 13.46
N TRP A 43 -14.46 4.06 13.40
CA TRP A 43 -13.36 4.74 12.71
C TRP A 43 -11.97 4.37 13.24
N GLY A 44 -11.86 4.03 14.53
CA GLY A 44 -10.60 3.59 15.12
C GLY A 44 -10.11 2.27 14.51
N ILE A 45 -11.03 1.32 14.29
CA ILE A 45 -10.72 0.03 13.65
C ILE A 45 -10.43 0.22 12.16
N VAL A 46 -11.21 1.06 11.47
CA VAL A 46 -11.00 1.37 10.03
C VAL A 46 -9.60 1.94 9.80
N LEU A 47 -9.21 2.95 10.59
CA LEU A 47 -7.89 3.57 10.49
C LEU A 47 -6.77 2.58 10.85
N SER A 48 -6.94 1.83 11.94
CA SER A 48 -5.93 0.86 12.39
C SER A 48 -5.66 -0.21 11.32
N THR A 49 -6.73 -0.74 10.71
CA THR A 49 -6.62 -1.76 9.67
C THR A 49 -6.02 -1.20 8.39
N ALA A 50 -6.38 0.02 8.01
CA ALA A 50 -5.79 0.70 6.86
C ALA A 50 -4.27 0.90 7.02
N VAL A 51 -3.83 1.32 8.21
CA VAL A 51 -2.39 1.50 8.53
C VAL A 51 -1.64 0.18 8.50
N VAL A 52 -2.18 -0.88 9.13
CA VAL A 52 -1.56 -2.21 9.10
C VAL A 52 -1.44 -2.71 7.65
N ALA A 53 -2.51 -2.59 6.86
CA ALA A 53 -2.51 -3.01 5.46
C ALA A 53 -1.50 -2.20 4.61
N ALA A 54 -1.34 -0.90 4.87
CA ALA A 54 -0.32 -0.07 4.23
C ALA A 54 1.10 -0.56 4.56
N ILE A 55 1.39 -0.81 5.84
CA ILE A 55 2.69 -1.31 6.31
C ILE A 55 2.98 -2.66 5.68
N THR A 56 2.02 -3.60 5.73
CA THR A 56 2.17 -4.91 5.09
C THR A 56 2.46 -4.77 3.60
N SER A 57 1.73 -3.91 2.87
CA SER A 57 1.99 -3.68 1.43
C SER A 57 3.40 -3.14 1.17
N MET A 58 3.89 -2.22 2.00
CA MET A 58 5.27 -1.71 1.90
C MET A 58 6.30 -2.80 2.21
N LEU A 59 6.08 -3.64 3.22
CA LEU A 59 6.99 -4.73 3.55
C LEU A 59 7.04 -5.79 2.44
N THR A 60 5.90 -6.15 1.85
CA THR A 60 5.84 -7.08 0.71
C THR A 60 6.50 -6.48 -0.53
N SER A 61 6.53 -5.14 -0.64
CA SER A 61 7.20 -4.43 -1.74
C SER A 61 8.70 -4.65 -1.78
N VAL A 62 9.32 -5.00 -0.65
CA VAL A 62 10.77 -5.23 -0.53
C VAL A 62 11.23 -6.38 -1.42
N GLY A 63 10.40 -7.41 -1.62
CA GLY A 63 10.68 -8.53 -2.52
C GLY A 63 10.60 -8.20 -4.02
N GLY A 64 10.14 -7.00 -4.38
CA GLY A 64 9.94 -6.59 -5.76
C GLY A 64 8.55 -6.00 -6.01
N ILE A 65 8.44 -5.22 -7.08
CA ILE A 65 7.18 -4.60 -7.51
C ILE A 65 7.08 -4.76 -9.02
N PRO A 66 6.06 -5.47 -9.55
CA PRO A 66 5.93 -5.73 -10.99
C PRO A 66 5.79 -4.45 -11.84
N GLU A 67 5.36 -3.34 -11.24
CA GLU A 67 5.21 -2.05 -11.91
C GLU A 67 6.55 -1.34 -12.24
N VAL A 68 7.70 -1.80 -11.74
CA VAL A 68 9.03 -1.21 -12.00
C VAL A 68 10.12 -2.28 -12.15
N ALA A 69 11.18 -1.98 -12.91
CA ALA A 69 12.40 -2.79 -13.01
C ALA A 69 12.14 -4.30 -13.27
N ASP A 70 11.25 -4.64 -14.20
CA ASP A 70 10.87 -6.02 -14.55
C ASP A 70 10.40 -6.90 -13.37
N GLY A 71 9.99 -6.28 -12.25
CA GLY A 71 9.57 -6.97 -11.04
C GLY A 71 10.67 -7.17 -10.01
N GLU A 72 11.92 -6.79 -10.31
CA GLU A 72 13.03 -6.89 -9.37
C GLU A 72 13.05 -5.73 -8.36
N SER A 73 13.51 -6.04 -7.15
CA SER A 73 13.70 -5.04 -6.10
C SER A 73 15.09 -4.44 -6.22
N PRO A 74 15.24 -3.12 -6.47
CA PRO A 74 16.54 -2.46 -6.45
C PRO A 74 17.18 -2.42 -5.05
N LEU A 75 16.45 -2.87 -4.02
CA LEU A 75 16.93 -2.95 -2.63
C LEU A 75 17.64 -4.27 -2.32
N ILE A 76 17.33 -5.33 -3.05
CA ILE A 76 17.86 -6.67 -2.75
C ILE A 76 19.03 -7.03 -3.68
N GLY A 77 19.08 -6.48 -4.90
CA GLY A 77 20.25 -6.59 -5.79
C GLY A 77 20.47 -8.01 -6.32
#